data_AF-A0A7J4ETZ7-F1
#
_entry.id   AF-A0A7J4ETZ7-F1
#
_cell.length_a   1.000
_cell.length_b   1.000
_cell.length_c   1.000
_cell.angle_alpha   90.00
_cell.angle_beta   90.00
_cell.angle_gamma   90.00
#
_symmetry.space_group_name_H-M   'P 1'
#
loop_
_entity.id
_entity.type
_entity.pdbx_description
1 polymer ?
#
loop_
_entity_poly.entity_id
_entity_poly.type
_entity_poly.pdbx_seq_one_letter_code
_entity_poly.pdbx_strand_id
1 'polypeptide(L)'
;MDDDLVCKFVVKDGENFGESIDIHGDNIIVKVGSEFLAVSIKKIEKVESDKIYISDFDMKEAENLGKKWIDEKSKPVSFEELKIFGFEERKESGAEAEVEDKSK
;
A
#
# COMPACT_ATOMS: atom_id res chain seq x y z
N MET A 1 -16.25 -1.11 8.27
CA MET A 1 -16.34 -2.56 8.00
C MET A 1 -15.16 -3.01 7.15
N ASP A 2 -14.58 -2.14 6.33
CA ASP A 2 -13.40 -2.44 5.48
C ASP A 2 -12.05 -2.43 6.21
N ASP A 3 -11.90 -1.67 7.30
CA ASP A 3 -10.65 -1.65 8.10
C ASP A 3 -10.29 -3.01 8.71
N ASP A 4 -11.28 -3.89 8.87
CA ASP A 4 -11.11 -5.22 9.45
C ASP A 4 -10.73 -6.26 8.39
N LEU A 5 -10.21 -5.86 7.23
CA LEU A 5 -9.71 -6.78 6.19
C LEU A 5 -8.24 -6.53 5.83
N VAL A 6 -7.58 -5.59 6.49
CA VAL A 6 -6.16 -5.26 6.29
C VAL A 6 -5.34 -5.76 7.48
N CYS A 7 -4.05 -6.05 7.26
CA CYS A 7 -3.13 -6.58 8.27
C CYS A 7 -3.55 -7.95 8.84
N LYS A 8 -4.16 -8.79 8.01
CA LYS A 8 -4.51 -10.19 8.33
C LYS A 8 -3.80 -11.19 7.42
N PHE A 9 -3.54 -12.38 7.93
CA PHE A 9 -3.06 -13.51 7.15
C PHE A 9 -4.16 -14.07 6.26
N VAL A 10 -3.88 -14.23 4.98
CA VAL A 10 -4.80 -14.81 4.02
C VAL A 10 -4.53 -16.31 3.94
N VAL A 11 -5.56 -17.13 4.13
CA VAL A 11 -5.50 -18.59 4.12
C VAL A 11 -6.28 -19.11 2.93
N LYS A 12 -5.66 -20.00 2.14
CA LYS A 12 -6.26 -20.69 1.00
C LYS A 12 -5.97 -22.18 1.12
N ASP A 13 -6.99 -23.02 0.92
CA ASP A 13 -6.87 -24.48 1.04
C ASP A 13 -6.26 -24.98 2.36
N GLY A 14 -6.45 -24.21 3.44
CA GLY A 14 -5.92 -24.50 4.77
C GLY A 14 -4.46 -24.06 4.99
N GLU A 15 -3.78 -23.54 3.97
CA GLU A 15 -2.40 -23.07 4.05
C GLU A 15 -2.31 -21.54 4.05
N ASN A 16 -1.24 -21.00 4.65
CA ASN A 16 -0.97 -19.57 4.59
C ASN A 16 -0.61 -19.18 3.16
N PHE A 17 -1.44 -18.33 2.56
CA PHE A 17 -1.30 -17.87 1.20
C PHE A 17 -0.54 -16.54 1.12
N GLY A 18 -0.75 -15.63 2.08
CA GLY A 18 -0.12 -14.31 2.06
C GLY A 18 -0.67 -13.36 3.13
N GLU A 19 -0.47 -12.07 2.93
CA GLU A 19 -0.90 -11.02 3.87
C GLU A 19 -1.76 -9.98 3.16
N SER A 20 -2.88 -9.61 3.77
CA SER A 20 -3.74 -8.52 3.28
C SER A 20 -3.15 -7.16 3.64
N ILE A 21 -3.04 -6.26 2.65
CA ILE A 21 -2.34 -4.98 2.82
C ILE A 21 -3.16 -3.74 2.45
N ASP A 22 -4.22 -3.91 1.65
CA ASP A 22 -5.08 -2.81 1.21
C ASP A 22 -6.44 -3.38 0.76
N ILE A 23 -7.45 -2.50 0.70
CA ILE A 23 -8.73 -2.76 0.04
C ILE A 23 -8.87 -1.75 -1.09
N HIS A 24 -9.00 -2.25 -2.31
CA HIS A 24 -9.08 -1.40 -3.51
C HIS A 24 -10.26 -1.80 -4.38
N GLY A 25 -11.30 -0.97 -4.36
CA GLY A 25 -12.59 -1.30 -4.95
C GLY A 25 -13.17 -2.56 -4.30
N ASP A 26 -13.58 -3.52 -5.13
CA ASP A 26 -14.14 -4.79 -4.66
C ASP A 26 -13.08 -5.90 -4.44
N ASN A 27 -11.81 -5.52 -4.25
CA ASN A 27 -10.71 -6.45 -4.09
C ASN A 27 -9.91 -6.20 -2.81
N ILE A 28 -9.52 -7.29 -2.15
CA ILE A 28 -8.44 -7.28 -1.17
C ILE A 28 -7.11 -7.39 -1.91
N ILE A 29 -6.13 -6.59 -1.51
CA ILE A 29 -4.78 -6.72 -2.01
C ILE A 29 -4.01 -7.66 -1.08
N VAL A 30 -3.57 -8.78 -1.64
CA VAL A 30 -2.79 -9.80 -0.94
C VAL A 30 -1.36 -9.74 -1.44
N LYS A 31 -0.42 -9.55 -0.51
CA LYS A 31 1.00 -9.70 -0.78
C LYS A 31 1.38 -11.18 -0.67
N VAL A 32 1.99 -11.72 -1.72
CA VAL A 32 2.51 -13.09 -1.78
C VAL A 32 3.96 -13.04 -2.23
N GLY A 33 4.89 -13.20 -1.29
CA GLY A 33 6.31 -12.99 -1.55
C GLY A 33 6.61 -11.54 -1.98
N SER A 34 7.05 -11.36 -3.22
CA SER A 34 7.30 -10.05 -3.85
C SER A 34 6.12 -9.54 -4.69
N GLU A 35 5.11 -10.38 -4.94
CA GLU A 35 3.99 -10.05 -5.81
C GLU A 35 2.78 -9.54 -5.02
N PHE A 36 1.89 -8.86 -5.73
CA PHE A 36 0.62 -8.37 -5.19
C PHE A 36 -0.52 -8.90 -6.05
N LEU A 37 -1.54 -9.43 -5.39
CA LEU A 37 -2.72 -10.03 -6.01
C LEU A 37 -3.95 -9.27 -5.56
N ALA A 38 -4.80 -8.87 -6.49
CA ALA A 38 -6.10 -8.32 -6.15
C ALA A 38 -7.14 -9.45 -6.20
N VAL A 39 -7.55 -9.92 -5.03
CA VAL A 39 -8.54 -11.00 -4.88
C VAL A 39 -9.89 -10.39 -4.54
N SER A 40 -10.93 -10.74 -5.28
CA SER A 40 -12.26 -10.20 -5.01
C SER A 40 -12.74 -10.53 -3.59
N ILE A 41 -13.34 -9.55 -2.91
CA ILE A 41 -13.94 -9.74 -1.57
C ILE A 41 -15.03 -10.82 -1.57
N LYS A 42 -15.65 -11.10 -2.74
CA LYS A 42 -16.65 -12.16 -2.91
C LYS A 42 -16.08 -13.56 -2.73
N LYS A 43 -14.74 -13.69 -2.72
CA LYS A 43 -14.03 -14.95 -2.49
C LYS A 43 -13.78 -15.24 -1.02
N ILE A 44 -14.04 -14.27 -0.14
CA ILE A 44 -13.89 -14.45 1.31
C ILE A 44 -14.99 -15.38 1.82
N GLU A 45 -14.57 -16.48 2.42
CA GLU A 45 -15.48 -17.46 3.03
C GLU A 45 -15.70 -17.17 4.52
N LYS A 46 -14.65 -16.70 5.20
CA LYS A 46 -14.66 -16.42 6.64
C LYS A 46 -13.60 -15.39 7.00
N VAL A 47 -13.91 -14.55 7.98
CA VAL A 47 -12.95 -13.64 8.62
C VAL A 47 -12.85 -14.00 10.11
N GLU A 48 -11.62 -14.09 10.60
CA GLU A 48 -11.27 -14.22 12.02
C GLU A 48 -10.44 -13.00 12.47
N SER A 49 -10.02 -13.00 13.73
CA SER A 49 -9.28 -11.87 14.32
C SER A 49 -8.01 -11.52 13.53
N ASP A 50 -7.25 -12.52 13.09
CA ASP A 50 -5.96 -12.37 12.41
C ASP A 50 -5.95 -13.00 11.01
N LYS A 51 -7.06 -13.63 10.58
CA LYS A 51 -7.10 -14.43 9.35
C LYS A 51 -8.28 -14.10 8.45
N ILE A 52 -8.06 -14.21 7.14
CA ILE A 52 -9.08 -14.16 6.09
C ILE A 52 -8.97 -15.47 5.31
N TYR A 53 -10.05 -16.23 5.26
CA TYR A 53 -10.14 -17.48 4.51
C TYR A 53 -10.76 -17.18 3.15
N ILE A 54 -10.08 -17.60 2.08
CA ILE A 54 -10.53 -17.37 0.71
C ILE A 54 -10.71 -18.68 -0.06
N SER A 55 -11.73 -18.68 -0.91
CA SER A 55 -12.01 -19.71 -1.91
C SER A 55 -11.13 -19.56 -3.15
N ASP A 56 -11.21 -20.53 -4.07
CA ASP A 56 -10.53 -20.49 -5.37
C ASP A 56 -10.92 -19.26 -6.23
N PHE A 57 -9.93 -18.75 -6.95
CA PHE A 57 -10.04 -17.61 -7.86
C PHE A 57 -9.08 -17.75 -9.06
N ASP A 58 -9.27 -16.92 -10.08
CA ASP A 58 -8.35 -16.87 -11.22
C ASP A 58 -7.06 -16.15 -10.81
N MET A 59 -5.99 -16.93 -10.67
CA MET A 59 -4.68 -16.43 -10.26
C MET A 59 -4.12 -15.38 -11.22
N LYS A 60 -4.31 -15.58 -12.54
CA LYS A 60 -3.74 -14.69 -13.56
C LYS A 60 -4.48 -13.36 -13.60
N GLU A 61 -5.79 -13.38 -13.43
CA GLU A 61 -6.59 -12.17 -13.29
C GLU A 61 -6.18 -11.38 -12.05
N ALA A 62 -6.06 -12.05 -10.90
CA ALA A 62 -5.67 -11.42 -9.64
C ALA A 62 -4.28 -10.77 -9.73
N GLU A 63 -3.32 -11.43 -10.39
CA GLU A 63 -1.98 -10.88 -10.65
C GLU A 63 -2.02 -9.65 -11.56
N ASN A 64 -2.79 -9.70 -12.65
CA ASN A 64 -2.92 -8.54 -13.55
C ASN A 64 -3.54 -7.33 -12.85
N LEU A 65 -4.55 -7.56 -12.01
CA LEU A 65 -5.20 -6.49 -11.25
C LEU A 65 -4.29 -5.96 -10.12
N GLY A 66 -3.56 -6.84 -9.45
CA GLY A 66 -2.58 -6.44 -8.42
C GLY A 66 -1.44 -5.59 -9.00
N LYS A 67 -0.95 -5.92 -10.19
CA LYS A 67 0.04 -5.10 -10.92
C LYS A 67 -0.51 -3.71 -11.26
N LYS A 68 -1.75 -3.60 -11.73
CA LYS A 68 -2.40 -2.31 -11.98
C LYS A 68 -2.51 -1.48 -10.70
N TRP A 69 -2.84 -2.11 -9.57
CA TRP A 69 -2.88 -1.42 -8.28
C TRP A 69 -1.50 -0.86 -7.89
N ILE A 70 -0.42 -1.61 -8.09
CA ILE A 70 0.96 -1.10 -7.90
C ILE A 70 1.25 0.09 -8.82
N ASP A 71 0.92 -0.03 -10.11
CA ASP A 71 1.15 1.02 -11.09
C ASP A 71 0.39 2.31 -10.75
N GLU A 72 -0.79 2.20 -10.12
CA GLU A 72 -1.57 3.35 -9.66
C GLU A 72 -1.00 3.97 -8.38
N LYS A 73 -0.63 3.13 -7.40
CA LYS A 73 -0.08 3.59 -6.11
C LYS A 73 1.33 4.15 -6.22
N SER A 74 2.10 3.73 -7.23
CA SER A 74 3.47 4.20 -7.46
C SER A 74 3.54 5.49 -8.28
N LYS A 75 2.41 6.03 -8.75
CA LYS A 75 2.40 7.30 -9.49
C LYS A 75 2.94 8.42 -8.60
N PRO A 76 3.90 9.22 -9.10
CA PRO A 76 4.37 10.38 -8.37
C PRO A 76 3.22 11.36 -8.18
N VAL A 77 3.07 11.85 -6.95
CA VAL A 77 2.17 12.96 -6.64
C VAL A 77 2.71 14.25 -7.26
N SER A 78 1.84 15.02 -7.91
CA SER A 78 2.19 16.29 -8.52
C SER A 78 2.37 17.40 -7.47
N PHE A 79 3.05 18.50 -7.85
CA PHE A 79 3.22 19.66 -6.98
C PHE A 79 1.89 20.32 -6.58
N GLU A 80 0.93 20.40 -7.50
CA GLU A 80 -0.42 20.86 -7.20
C GLU A 80 -1.12 19.97 -6.15
N GLU A 81 -0.99 18.64 -6.26
CA GLU A 81 -1.55 17.71 -5.26
C GLU A 81 -0.83 17.85 -3.91
N LEU A 82 0.50 17.96 -3.89
CA LEU A 82 1.29 18.16 -2.67
C LEU A 82 0.85 19.43 -1.90
N LYS A 83 0.57 20.52 -2.62
CA LYS A 83 0.04 21.77 -2.02
C LYS A 83 -1.33 21.57 -1.38
N ILE A 84 -2.20 20.78 -2.01
CA ILE A 84 -3.53 20.45 -1.46
C ILE A 84 -3.39 19.62 -0.17
N PHE A 85 -2.38 18.74 -0.10
CA PHE A 85 -2.07 17.95 1.10
C PHE A 85 -1.35 18.74 2.21
N GLY A 86 -1.12 20.05 2.04
CA GLY A 86 -0.50 20.89 3.06
C GLY A 86 1.02 20.73 3.18
N PHE A 87 1.67 20.10 2.21
CA PHE A 87 3.13 20.11 2.09
C PHE A 87 3.56 21.45 1.49
N GLU A 88 3.66 22.49 2.34
CA GLU A 88 4.29 23.74 1.95
C GLU A 88 5.82 23.58 1.92
N GLU A 89 6.46 24.08 0.85
CA GLU A 89 7.91 24.19 0.78
C GLU A 89 8.42 25.08 1.92
N ARG A 90 9.06 24.48 2.92
CA ARG A 90 9.89 25.27 3.85
C ARG A 90 11.06 25.83 3.03
N LYS A 91 10.99 27.13 2.72
CA LYS A 91 12.17 27.87 2.27
C LYS A 91 13.20 27.80 3.38
N GLU A 92 14.31 27.09 3.14
CA GLU A 92 15.51 27.24 3.95
C GLU A 92 15.93 28.71 3.89
N SER A 93 15.71 29.44 4.99
CA SER A 93 16.39 30.71 5.20
C SER A 93 17.87 30.41 5.38
N GLY A 94 18.69 30.82 4.42
CA GLY A 94 20.13 30.63 4.43
C GLY A 94 20.76 31.15 5.72
N ALA A 95 21.58 30.30 6.35
CA ALA A 95 22.54 30.75 7.35
C ALA A 95 23.75 31.29 6.58
N GLU A 96 23.86 32.62 6.48
CA GLU A 96 25.13 33.26 6.15
C GLU A 96 26.10 32.99 7.31
N ALA A 97 27.18 32.27 7.03
CA ALA A 97 28.28 32.10 7.97
C ALA A 97 29.08 33.40 8.04
N GLU A 98 28.97 34.13 9.16
CA GLU A 98 29.89 35.22 9.48
C GLU A 98 31.31 34.65 9.63
N VAL A 99 32.23 35.12 8.78
CA VAL A 99 33.67 34.85 8.89
C VAL A 99 34.24 35.76 9.97
N GLU A 100 34.55 35.20 11.15
CA GLU A 100 35.31 35.92 12.17
C GLU A 100 36.82 35.79 11.85
N ASP A 101 37.38 36.83 11.24
CA ASP A 101 38.83 37.03 11.10
C ASP A 101 39.45 37.26 12.48
N LYS A 102 40.31 36.34 12.93
CA LYS A 102 41.22 36.58 14.05
C LYS A 102 42.65 36.32 13.59
N SER A 103 43.21 37.36 12.98
CA SER A 103 44.65 37.62 12.92
C SER A 103 45.33 37.31 14.26
N LYS A 104 46.36 36.47 14.24
CA LYS A 104 47.44 36.47 15.22
C LYS A 104 48.75 36.01 14.61
#